data_AF-A0A1P8UMD1-F1
#
_entry.id   AF-A0A1P8UMD1-F1
#
_cell.length_a   1.000
_cell.length_b   1.000
_cell.length_c   1.000
_cell.angle_alpha   90.00
_cell.angle_beta   90.00
_cell.angle_gamma   90.00
#
_symmetry.space_group_name_H-M   'P 1'
#
loop_
_entity.id
_entity.type
_entity.pdbx_description
1 polymer ?
#
loop_
_entity_poly.entity_id
_entity_poly.type
_entity_poly.pdbx_seq_one_letter_code
_entity_poly.pdbx_strand_id
1 'polypeptide(L)'
;MSAPKEYIAADAGEVISFMGMDLVWKIVNEPEGELLTFIQVAPPGGGVPLHIHHNEDEYIYVLEGSLRFQLGEDVFDVGEGDHVYMPRGKVHGFRITGDKTARILFTLAMKPESRYVEMFEGLVGLAPEEFDKVVEVCGRNRVEFLTPPQLPE
;
A
#
# COMPACT_ATOMS: atom_id res chain seq x y z
N MET A 1 -18.69 2.63 10.28
CA MET A 1 -18.07 1.46 9.62
C MET A 1 -19.19 0.58 9.09
N SER A 2 -19.28 0.39 7.78
CA SER A 2 -20.27 -0.54 7.19
C SER A 2 -19.85 -1.98 7.42
N ALA A 3 -20.81 -2.89 7.58
CA ALA A 3 -20.57 -4.34 7.68
C ALA A 3 -19.65 -4.88 6.57
N PRO A 4 -18.90 -5.98 6.81
CA PRO A 4 -18.12 -6.62 5.76
C PRO A 4 -19.05 -7.00 4.61
N LYS A 5 -18.71 -6.51 3.41
CA LYS A 5 -19.38 -6.93 2.19
C LYS A 5 -18.63 -8.14 1.69
N GLU A 6 -19.19 -9.33 1.92
CA GLU A 6 -18.69 -10.62 1.39
C GLU A 6 -18.50 -10.60 -0.14
N TYR A 7 -19.10 -9.61 -0.81
CA TYR A 7 -18.91 -9.29 -2.22
C TYR A 7 -18.82 -7.77 -2.45
N ILE A 8 -17.77 -7.33 -3.16
CA ILE A 8 -17.64 -5.96 -3.67
C ILE A 8 -17.47 -6.03 -5.20
N ALA A 9 -18.36 -5.37 -5.94
CA ALA A 9 -18.28 -5.29 -7.39
C ALA A 9 -17.00 -4.59 -7.87
N ALA A 10 -16.61 -4.80 -9.12
CA ALA A 10 -15.37 -4.28 -9.67
C ALA A 10 -15.26 -2.75 -9.58
N ASP A 11 -16.36 -2.04 -9.81
CA ASP A 11 -16.53 -0.58 -9.79
C ASP A 11 -16.99 -0.02 -8.44
N ALA A 12 -17.16 -0.88 -7.44
CA ALA A 12 -17.54 -0.51 -6.08
C ALA A 12 -16.32 -0.52 -5.13
N GLY A 13 -16.47 0.11 -3.97
CA GLY A 13 -15.45 0.18 -2.93
C GLY A 13 -15.41 1.59 -2.33
N GLU A 14 -14.96 1.67 -1.08
CA GLU A 14 -14.63 2.97 -0.50
C GLU A 14 -13.29 3.43 -1.08
N VAL A 15 -13.20 4.71 -1.42
CA VAL A 15 -11.98 5.30 -1.99
C VAL A 15 -11.34 6.19 -0.93
N ILE A 16 -10.09 5.89 -0.59
CA ILE A 16 -9.23 6.73 0.21
C ILE A 16 -8.13 7.28 -0.69
N SER A 17 -7.92 8.59 -0.67
CA SER A 17 -6.89 9.25 -1.50
C SER A 17 -5.84 9.90 -0.61
N PHE A 18 -4.56 9.65 -0.90
CA PHE A 18 -3.42 10.37 -0.31
C PHE A 18 -2.19 10.27 -1.22
N MET A 19 -1.26 11.20 -1.08
CA MET A 19 -0.04 11.28 -1.90
C MET A 19 -0.29 11.21 -3.42
N GLY A 20 -1.43 11.72 -3.89
CA GLY A 20 -1.81 11.67 -5.30
C GLY A 20 -2.14 10.26 -5.83
N MET A 21 -2.40 9.31 -4.92
CA MET A 21 -2.80 7.94 -5.23
C MET A 21 -4.17 7.66 -4.61
N ASP A 22 -4.90 6.72 -5.22
CA ASP A 22 -6.18 6.23 -4.71
C ASP A 22 -6.07 4.79 -4.24
N LEU A 23 -6.76 4.47 -3.15
CA LEU A 23 -6.92 3.13 -2.60
C LEU A 23 -8.40 2.79 -2.62
N VAL A 24 -8.78 1.87 -3.49
CA VAL A 24 -10.15 1.35 -3.59
C VAL A 24 -10.27 0.13 -2.69
N TRP A 25 -10.86 0.28 -1.51
CA TRP A 25 -11.03 -0.78 -0.52
C TRP A 25 -11.99 -1.87 -1.03
N LYS A 26 -11.54 -3.12 -0.96
CA LYS A 26 -12.27 -4.29 -1.49
C LYS A 26 -12.72 -5.26 -0.41
N ILE A 27 -11.83 -5.65 0.52
CA ILE A 27 -12.20 -6.54 1.62
C ILE A 27 -11.58 -5.99 2.89
N VAL A 28 -12.39 -5.87 3.93
CA VAL A 28 -11.95 -5.65 5.30
C VAL A 28 -12.64 -6.72 6.13
N ASN A 29 -11.89 -7.66 6.70
CA ASN A 29 -12.47 -8.71 7.52
C ASN A 29 -12.49 -8.32 9.01
N GLU A 30 -13.25 -7.29 9.36
CA GLU A 30 -13.54 -6.91 10.75
C GLU A 30 -14.67 -7.79 11.34
N PRO A 31 -14.70 -8.07 12.66
CA PRO A 31 -13.82 -7.57 13.73
C PRO A 31 -12.54 -8.40 13.97
N GLU A 32 -12.31 -9.46 13.20
CA GLU A 32 -11.11 -10.30 13.37
C GLU A 32 -9.85 -9.68 12.74
N GLY A 33 -9.98 -8.68 11.86
CA GLY A 33 -8.94 -7.75 11.43
C GLY A 33 -7.71 -8.35 10.75
N GLU A 34 -7.72 -9.62 10.38
CA GLU A 34 -6.51 -10.32 9.89
C GLU A 34 -6.16 -9.99 8.44
N LEU A 35 -7.12 -9.49 7.66
CA LEU A 35 -6.96 -9.27 6.23
C LEU A 35 -7.60 -7.95 5.76
N LEU A 36 -6.80 -7.15 5.06
CA LEU A 36 -7.23 -6.00 4.29
C LEU A 36 -6.83 -6.18 2.83
N THR A 37 -7.75 -5.92 1.90
CA THR A 37 -7.49 -5.94 0.46
C THR A 37 -7.99 -4.66 -0.18
N PHE A 38 -7.16 -4.04 -1.00
CA PHE A 38 -7.52 -2.85 -1.77
C PHE A 38 -6.81 -2.85 -3.13
N ILE A 39 -7.34 -2.06 -4.06
CA ILE A 39 -6.64 -1.73 -5.30
C ILE A 39 -6.00 -0.36 -5.13
N GLN A 40 -4.68 -0.28 -5.22
CA GLN A 40 -3.97 0.98 -5.36
C GLN A 40 -3.95 1.41 -6.82
N VAL A 41 -4.28 2.68 -7.06
CA VAL A 41 -4.23 3.35 -8.36
C VAL A 41 -3.20 4.46 -8.24
N ALA A 42 -2.09 4.32 -8.95
CA ALA A 42 -0.94 5.21 -8.83
C ALA A 42 -0.52 5.77 -10.21
N PRO A 43 -0.27 7.09 -10.34
CA PRO A 43 0.15 7.69 -11.59
C PRO A 43 1.61 7.33 -11.95
N PRO A 44 2.04 7.53 -13.21
CA PRO A 44 3.44 7.46 -13.60
C PRO A 44 4.37 8.23 -12.67
N GLY A 45 5.48 7.63 -12.27
CA GLY A 45 6.45 8.22 -11.33
C GLY A 45 5.99 8.21 -9.86
N GLY A 46 4.73 7.91 -9.56
CA GLY A 46 4.24 7.67 -8.20
C GLY A 46 4.75 6.36 -7.63
N GLY A 47 4.38 6.07 -6.39
CA GLY A 47 4.77 4.83 -5.71
C GLY A 47 4.80 4.99 -4.20
N VAL A 48 5.31 3.96 -3.52
CA VAL A 48 5.49 3.97 -2.06
C VAL A 48 6.98 3.93 -1.76
N PRO A 49 7.54 4.96 -1.09
CA PRO A 49 8.94 4.99 -0.69
C PRO A 49 9.34 3.80 0.18
N LEU A 50 10.64 3.53 0.29
CA LEU A 50 11.17 2.42 1.09
C LEU A 50 10.71 2.52 2.56
N HIS A 51 10.11 1.44 3.04
CA HIS A 51 9.56 1.34 4.39
C HIS A 51 9.55 -0.09 4.92
N ILE A 52 9.18 -0.24 6.18
CA ILE A 52 9.11 -1.50 6.91
C ILE A 52 7.76 -1.59 7.63
N HIS A 53 7.02 -2.66 7.36
CA HIS A 53 5.90 -3.09 8.19
C HIS A 53 6.40 -3.96 9.34
N HIS A 54 6.12 -3.59 10.59
CA HIS A 54 6.54 -4.40 11.75
C HIS A 54 5.49 -5.44 12.17
N ASN A 55 4.24 -5.24 11.75
CA ASN A 55 3.12 -6.08 12.15
C ASN A 55 2.44 -6.81 10.98
N GLU A 56 2.59 -6.32 9.75
CA GLU A 56 1.88 -6.81 8.58
C GLU A 56 2.82 -7.46 7.57
N ASP A 57 2.38 -8.58 7.01
CA ASP A 57 2.93 -8.99 5.71
C ASP A 57 2.09 -8.38 4.60
N GLU A 58 2.73 -7.99 3.51
CA GLU A 58 2.03 -7.49 2.33
C GLU A 58 2.21 -8.43 1.13
N TYR A 59 1.22 -8.42 0.26
CA TYR A 59 1.21 -9.14 -1.01
C TYR A 59 0.70 -8.18 -2.08
N ILE A 60 1.38 -8.12 -3.22
CA ILE A 60 0.86 -7.43 -4.40
C ILE A 60 0.63 -8.39 -5.56
N TYR A 61 -0.36 -8.03 -6.37
CA TYR A 61 -0.55 -8.52 -7.74
C TYR A 61 -0.74 -7.33 -8.67
N VAL A 62 0.05 -7.25 -9.73
CA VAL A 62 -0.07 -6.15 -10.68
C VAL A 62 -1.18 -6.46 -11.67
N LEU A 63 -2.23 -5.64 -11.66
CA LEU A 63 -3.34 -5.74 -12.60
C LEU A 63 -3.00 -5.01 -13.90
N GLU A 64 -2.41 -3.81 -13.79
CA GLU A 64 -2.02 -2.96 -14.91
C GLU A 64 -0.74 -2.18 -14.57
N GLY A 65 0.15 -2.02 -15.54
CA GLY A 65 1.34 -1.17 -15.43
C GLY A 65 2.66 -1.89 -15.15
N SER A 66 3.69 -1.10 -14.87
CA SER A 66 5.05 -1.59 -14.61
C SER A 66 5.69 -0.82 -13.47
N LEU A 67 6.41 -1.54 -12.62
CA LEU A 67 7.00 -1.02 -11.40
C LEU A 67 8.49 -1.37 -11.35
N ARG A 68 9.27 -0.46 -10.79
CA ARG A 68 10.57 -0.80 -10.19
C ARG A 68 10.32 -1.12 -8.73
N PHE A 69 10.61 -2.34 -8.31
CA PHE A 69 10.34 -2.82 -6.96
C PHE A 69 11.66 -3.10 -6.24
N GLN A 70 11.72 -2.78 -4.95
CA GLN A 70 12.83 -3.17 -4.08
C GLN A 70 12.32 -3.98 -2.89
N LEU A 71 12.97 -5.12 -2.62
CA LEU A 71 12.70 -6.00 -1.48
C LEU A 71 14.00 -6.37 -0.75
N GLY A 72 14.32 -5.63 0.31
CA GLY A 72 15.64 -5.67 0.94
C GLY A 72 16.68 -5.05 0.01
N GLU A 73 17.69 -5.83 -0.37
CA GLU A 73 18.75 -5.43 -1.30
C GLU A 73 18.40 -5.75 -2.76
N ASP A 74 17.40 -6.59 -2.99
CA ASP A 74 17.01 -7.02 -4.33
C ASP A 74 16.16 -5.94 -5.00
N VAL A 75 16.54 -5.54 -6.21
CA VAL A 75 15.78 -4.60 -7.04
C VAL A 75 15.46 -5.25 -8.38
N PHE A 76 14.19 -5.28 -8.74
CA PHE A 76 13.70 -5.95 -9.94
C PHE A 76 12.49 -5.25 -10.53
N ASP A 77 12.23 -5.51 -11.80
CA ASP A 77 11.06 -5.00 -12.49
C ASP A 77 9.88 -5.95 -12.27
N VAL A 78 8.70 -5.38 -12.03
CA VAL A 78 7.45 -6.10 -11.78
C VAL A 78 6.40 -5.55 -12.75
N GLY A 79 5.69 -6.44 -13.44
CA GLY A 79 4.68 -6.08 -14.43
C GLY A 79 3.38 -6.85 -14.27
N GLU A 80 2.46 -6.65 -15.20
CA GLU A 80 1.14 -7.30 -15.21
C GLU A 80 1.23 -8.82 -15.04
N GLY A 81 0.47 -9.34 -14.08
CA GLY A 81 0.47 -10.77 -13.76
C GLY A 81 1.54 -11.21 -12.75
N ASP A 82 2.50 -10.35 -12.41
CA ASP A 82 3.49 -10.67 -11.39
C ASP A 82 2.94 -10.50 -9.98
N HIS A 83 3.50 -11.28 -9.06
CA HIS A 83 3.22 -11.24 -7.64
C HIS A 83 4.49 -10.96 -6.83
N VAL A 84 4.37 -10.15 -5.78
CA VAL A 84 5.45 -9.96 -4.81
C VAL A 84 4.91 -10.17 -3.40
N TYR A 85 5.64 -10.95 -2.61
CA TYR A 85 5.42 -11.13 -1.19
C TYR A 85 6.45 -10.30 -0.42
N MET A 86 5.97 -9.46 0.49
CA MET A 86 6.78 -8.60 1.35
C MET A 86 6.59 -9.05 2.81
N PRO A 87 7.50 -9.88 3.34
CA PRO A 87 7.43 -10.28 4.73
C PRO A 87 7.64 -9.07 5.66
N ARG A 88 6.89 -9.04 6.76
CA ARG A 88 7.09 -8.07 7.85
C ARG A 88 8.55 -8.03 8.29
N GLY A 89 9.03 -6.84 8.65
CA GLY A 89 10.40 -6.58 9.07
C GLY A 89 11.40 -6.49 7.91
N LYS A 90 11.00 -6.70 6.66
CA LYS A 90 11.85 -6.52 5.48
C LYS A 90 11.55 -5.18 4.81
N VAL A 91 12.59 -4.40 4.54
CA VAL A 91 12.49 -3.13 3.79
C VAL A 91 11.91 -3.40 2.41
N HIS A 92 10.94 -2.61 1.97
CA HIS A 92 10.43 -2.66 0.61
C HIS A 92 9.82 -1.33 0.16
N GLY A 93 9.64 -1.19 -1.14
CA GLY A 93 9.00 -0.04 -1.77
C GLY A 93 8.98 -0.21 -3.28
N PHE A 94 8.29 0.68 -3.97
CA PHE A 94 8.20 0.63 -5.43
C PHE A 94 7.95 2.00 -6.06
N ARG A 95 8.27 2.09 -7.35
CA ARG A 95 8.00 3.24 -8.21
C ARG A 95 7.33 2.80 -9.50
N ILE A 96 6.32 3.51 -9.95
CA ILE A 96 5.70 3.27 -11.27
C ILE A 96 6.63 3.77 -12.37
N THR A 97 7.09 2.87 -13.24
CA THR A 97 8.03 3.16 -14.33
C THR A 97 7.35 3.32 -15.68
N GLY A 98 6.12 2.84 -15.83
CA GLY A 98 5.33 2.97 -17.05
C GLY A 98 4.82 4.40 -17.31
N ASP A 99 4.35 4.65 -18.52
CA ASP A 99 3.75 5.92 -18.96
C ASP A 99 2.24 6.03 -18.67
N LYS A 100 1.65 4.98 -18.11
CA LYS A 100 0.24 4.89 -17.73
C LYS A 100 0.10 4.68 -16.23
N THR A 101 -1.07 5.04 -15.72
CA THR A 101 -1.50 4.73 -14.35
C THR A 101 -1.44 3.22 -14.12
N ALA A 102 -0.83 2.82 -13.00
CA ALA A 102 -0.78 1.44 -12.57
C ALA A 102 -1.97 1.11 -11.66
N ARG A 103 -2.40 -0.16 -11.70
CA ARG A 103 -3.41 -0.74 -10.81
C ARG A 103 -2.82 -1.96 -10.13
N ILE A 104 -2.75 -1.93 -8.81
CA ILE A 104 -2.06 -2.96 -8.02
C ILE A 104 -3.03 -3.46 -6.96
N LEU A 105 -3.31 -4.76 -6.95
CA LEU A 105 -4.07 -5.37 -5.87
C LEU A 105 -3.13 -5.62 -4.69
N PHE A 106 -3.40 -4.98 -3.56
CA PHE A 106 -2.72 -5.25 -2.29
C PHE A 106 -3.57 -6.16 -1.43
N THR A 107 -2.92 -7.07 -0.74
CA THR A 107 -3.48 -7.82 0.39
C THR A 107 -2.51 -7.73 1.55
N LEU A 108 -3.01 -7.36 2.72
CA LEU A 108 -2.24 -7.26 3.94
C LEU A 108 -2.72 -8.33 4.90
N ALA A 109 -1.79 -9.18 5.35
CA ALA A 109 -2.02 -10.12 6.42
C ALA A 109 -1.53 -9.51 7.73
N MET A 110 -2.48 -9.18 8.59
CA MET A 110 -2.30 -8.34 9.76
C MET A 110 -2.20 -9.18 11.04
N LYS A 111 -1.46 -8.66 12.02
CA LYS A 111 -1.53 -9.15 13.41
C LYS A 111 -2.68 -8.45 14.14
N PRO A 112 -3.15 -8.99 15.27
CA PRO A 112 -4.18 -8.32 16.09
C PRO A 112 -3.80 -6.92 16.57
N GLU A 113 -2.50 -6.60 16.67
CA GLU A 113 -2.03 -5.26 17.08
C GLU A 113 -1.97 -4.24 15.93
N SER A 114 -2.25 -4.65 14.69
CA SER A 114 -2.29 -3.77 13.53
C SER A 114 -3.47 -2.80 13.62
N ARG A 115 -3.19 -1.49 13.50
CA ARG A 115 -4.19 -0.41 13.64
C ARG A 115 -4.45 0.28 12.29
N TYR A 116 -4.72 -0.53 11.28
CA TYR A 116 -4.67 -0.08 9.88
C TYR A 116 -5.82 0.85 9.48
N VAL A 117 -7.02 0.65 10.02
CA VAL A 117 -8.15 1.57 9.79
C VAL A 117 -7.79 2.97 10.29
N GLU A 118 -7.30 3.08 11.51
CA GLU A 118 -6.85 4.35 12.09
C GLU A 118 -5.67 4.96 11.33
N MET A 119 -4.71 4.13 10.89
CA MET A 119 -3.61 4.59 10.06
C MET A 119 -4.14 5.24 8.78
N PHE A 120 -4.98 4.55 8.01
CA PHE A 120 -5.48 5.08 6.75
C PHE A 120 -6.42 6.26 6.94
N GLU A 121 -7.26 6.29 7.98
CA GLU A 121 -8.06 7.46 8.36
C GLU A 121 -7.16 8.70 8.59
N GLY A 122 -5.99 8.52 9.21
CA GLY A 122 -5.01 9.58 9.43
C GLY A 122 -4.24 10.01 8.17
N LEU A 123 -4.23 9.20 7.12
CA LEU A 123 -3.56 9.50 5.84
C LEU A 123 -4.46 10.23 4.84
N VAL A 124 -5.79 10.10 4.97
CA VAL A 124 -6.76 10.66 4.02
C VAL A 124 -6.48 12.14 3.73
N GLY A 125 -6.32 12.45 2.45
CA GLY A 125 -6.16 13.82 1.93
C GLY A 125 -4.76 14.40 2.06
N LEU A 126 -3.79 13.71 2.67
CA LEU A 126 -2.41 14.20 2.75
C LEU A 126 -1.80 14.31 1.36
N ALA A 127 -1.23 15.46 1.03
CA ALA A 127 -0.56 15.71 -0.25
C ALA A 127 0.88 15.15 -0.26
N PRO A 128 1.51 14.94 -1.44
CA PRO A 128 2.90 14.50 -1.53
C PRO A 128 3.89 15.38 -0.76
N GLU A 129 3.63 16.70 -0.69
CA GLU A 129 4.48 17.67 0.02
C GLU A 129 4.37 17.55 1.54
N GLU A 130 3.34 16.86 2.05
CA GLU A 130 3.08 16.65 3.47
C GLU A 130 3.65 15.31 3.98
N PHE A 131 4.68 14.79 3.32
CA PHE A 131 5.22 13.46 3.61
C PHE A 131 5.69 13.29 5.06
N ASP A 132 6.15 14.35 5.74
CA ASP A 132 6.49 14.28 7.17
C ASP A 132 5.30 13.84 8.04
N LYS A 133 4.06 14.23 7.67
CA LYS A 133 2.84 13.77 8.36
C LYS A 133 2.53 12.32 8.03
N VAL A 134 2.81 11.88 6.80
CA VAL A 134 2.70 10.46 6.40
C VAL A 134 3.62 9.62 7.28
N VAL A 135 4.88 10.02 7.43
CA VAL A 135 5.86 9.34 8.30
C VAL A 135 5.37 9.31 9.75
N GLU A 136 4.83 10.40 10.27
CA GLU A 136 4.31 10.46 11.64
C GLU A 136 3.12 9.51 11.86
N VAL A 137 2.13 9.52 10.95
CA VAL A 137 0.94 8.65 11.04
C VAL A 137 1.33 7.19 10.92
N CYS A 138 2.15 6.84 9.94
CA CYS A 138 2.65 5.48 9.74
C CYS A 138 3.49 5.00 10.93
N GLY A 139 4.38 5.84 11.47
CA GLY A 139 5.22 5.50 12.62
C GLY A 139 4.43 5.14 13.87
N ARG A 140 3.36 5.89 14.18
CA ARG A 140 2.43 5.57 15.29
C ARG A 140 1.74 4.22 15.11
N ASN A 141 1.63 3.75 13.86
CA ASN A 141 0.99 2.50 13.47
C ASN A 141 1.99 1.42 13.06
N ARG A 142 3.26 1.52 13.50
CA ARG A 142 4.29 0.48 13.33
C ARG A 142 4.68 0.25 11.87
N VAL A 143 4.59 1.30 11.05
CA VAL A 143 5.11 1.36 9.69
C VAL A 143 6.21 2.42 9.64
N GLU A 144 7.42 2.00 9.33
CA GLU A 144 8.61 2.85 9.41
C GLU A 144 9.15 3.16 8.02
N PHE A 145 9.11 4.43 7.62
CA PHE A 145 9.77 4.88 6.38
C PHE A 145 11.27 5.11 6.60
N LEU A 146 12.06 4.71 5.60
CA LEU A 146 13.46 5.12 5.54
C LEU A 146 13.52 6.64 5.33
N THR A 147 14.41 7.30 6.06
CA THR A 147 14.58 8.75 6.03
C THR A 147 15.99 9.10 5.56
N PRO A 148 16.17 9.93 4.50
CA PRO A 148 15.11 10.55 3.71
C PRO A 148 14.33 9.50 2.88
N PRO A 149 13.06 9.78 2.57
CA PRO A 149 12.23 8.89 1.75
C PRO A 149 12.85 8.66 0.39
N GLN A 150 12.93 7.41 -0.02
CA GLN A 150 13.57 6.98 -1.27
C GLN A 150 12.61 6.08 -2.03
N LEU A 151 12.46 6.32 -3.33
CA LEU A 151 11.83 5.36 -4.23
C LEU A 151 12.91 4.48 -4.87
N PRO A 152 12.61 3.23 -5.23
CA PRO A 152 13.56 2.39 -5.95
C PRO A 152 14.01 3.01 -7.28
N GLU A 153 15.31 2.91 -7.55
CA GLU A 153 15.95 3.38 -8.78
C GLU A 153 15.70 2.44 -9.96
#